data_AF-A0A3D0XLG3-F1
#
_entry.id   AF-A0A3D0XLG3-F1
#
_cell.length_a   1.000
_cell.length_b   1.000
_cell.length_c   1.000
_cell.angle_alpha   90.00
_cell.angle_beta   90.00
_cell.angle_gamma   90.00
#
_symmetry.space_group_name_H-M   'P 1'
#
loop_
_entity.id
_entity.type
_entity.pdbx_description
1 polymer ?
#
loop_
_entity_poly.entity_id
_entity_poly.type
_entity_poly.pdbx_seq_one_letter_code
_entity_poly.pdbx_strand_id
1 'polypeptide(L)'
;MKKNDQMQDAVNRRTFLGQSSGVIGTSVLGSMALNHGVFAAQNDELKIALIGCGGRGSGAADQALNTHDQGPIKLVAMADAFEDRLEGSLNNLARKHGDRVDVPEDRRFYGFEGYKKAIALADVVILATPPGFRPIHFEEAVKQGKHVFMEKPVA
;
A
#
# COMPACT_ATOMS: atom_id res chain seq x y z
N MET A 1 65.81 -23.91 -15.49
CA MET A 1 64.76 -24.80 -16.05
C MET A 1 63.54 -24.73 -15.14
N LYS A 2 62.35 -24.70 -15.76
CA LYS A 2 61.03 -24.37 -15.19
C LYS A 2 60.46 -25.44 -14.24
N LYS A 3 59.39 -24.99 -13.55
CA LYS A 3 58.21 -25.68 -12.96
C LYS A 3 58.30 -25.88 -11.45
N ASN A 4 57.24 -25.76 -10.67
CA ASN A 4 55.84 -25.32 -10.81
C ASN A 4 55.34 -25.28 -9.36
N ASP A 5 54.56 -24.30 -8.94
CA ASP A 5 53.47 -24.67 -8.04
C ASP A 5 52.21 -23.83 -8.25
N GLN A 6 51.09 -24.54 -8.13
CA GLN A 6 49.78 -24.20 -8.63
C GLN A 6 49.01 -23.26 -7.69
N MET A 7 48.22 -22.43 -8.35
CA MET A 7 47.04 -21.69 -7.88
C MET A 7 46.19 -22.46 -6.85
N GLN A 8 45.87 -21.81 -5.72
CA GLN A 8 44.52 -21.78 -5.16
C GLN A 8 44.45 -20.66 -4.11
N ASP A 9 43.89 -19.51 -4.49
CA ASP A 9 43.39 -18.55 -3.51
C ASP A 9 42.02 -18.05 -3.93
N ALA A 10 41.09 -18.23 -3.01
CA ALA A 10 39.66 -18.03 -3.16
C ALA A 10 39.33 -16.58 -3.54
N VAL A 11 38.38 -16.40 -4.45
CA VAL A 11 37.79 -15.10 -4.76
C VAL A 11 37.15 -14.53 -3.49
N ASN A 12 37.88 -13.60 -2.86
CA ASN A 12 37.47 -12.98 -1.61
C ASN A 12 36.36 -11.95 -1.89
N ARG A 13 35.21 -12.09 -1.21
CA ARG A 13 34.05 -11.19 -1.31
C ARG A 13 34.40 -9.71 -1.11
N ARG A 14 35.48 -9.42 -0.38
CA ARG A 14 36.02 -8.06 -0.19
C ARG A 14 36.65 -7.46 -1.45
N THR A 15 37.29 -8.27 -2.29
CA THR A 15 37.87 -7.81 -3.56
C THR A 15 36.78 -7.54 -4.60
N PHE A 16 35.70 -8.32 -4.58
CA PHE A 16 34.53 -8.09 -5.44
C PHE A 16 33.79 -6.79 -5.10
N LEU A 17 33.60 -6.50 -3.81
CA LEU A 17 33.01 -5.23 -3.34
C LEU A 17 33.94 -4.02 -3.52
N GLY A 18 35.26 -4.24 -3.48
CA GLY A 18 36.25 -3.17 -3.69
C GLY A 18 36.42 -2.73 -5.14
N GLN A 19 36.07 -3.59 -6.11
CA GLN A 19 36.19 -3.28 -7.54
C GLN A 19 34.92 -2.67 -8.17
N SER A 20 33.82 -2.54 -7.41
CA SER A 20 32.56 -1.95 -7.93
C SER A 20 32.54 -0.42 -7.89
N SER A 21 33.58 0.24 -7.37
CA SER A 21 33.61 1.69 -7.13
C SER A 21 34.25 2.51 -8.26
N GLY A 22 34.67 1.89 -9.35
CA GLY A 22 35.39 2.56 -10.44
C GLY A 22 34.70 2.40 -11.78
N VAL A 23 34.03 3.47 -12.22
CA VAL A 23 33.69 3.76 -13.63
C VAL A 23 32.52 2.98 -14.25
N ILE A 24 31.27 3.33 -13.89
CA ILE A 24 30.12 3.39 -14.82
C ILE A 24 29.16 4.51 -14.39
N GLY A 25 29.06 5.59 -15.18
CA GLY A 25 27.82 6.36 -15.36
C GLY A 25 27.52 7.51 -14.39
N THR A 26 28.20 8.64 -14.54
CA THR A 26 27.85 9.95 -13.96
C THR A 26 26.54 10.56 -14.52
N SER A 27 25.57 9.76 -14.97
CA SER A 27 24.32 10.22 -15.59
C SER A 27 23.03 9.56 -15.09
N VAL A 28 23.07 8.60 -14.17
CA VAL A 28 21.83 7.94 -13.66
C VAL A 28 21.38 8.45 -12.29
N LEU A 29 22.25 9.11 -11.53
CA LEU A 29 21.90 9.65 -10.20
C LEU A 29 20.93 10.84 -10.26
N GLY A 30 20.85 11.55 -11.39
CA GLY A 30 19.92 12.67 -11.56
C GLY A 30 18.45 12.24 -11.65
N SER A 31 18.17 11.02 -12.13
CA SER A 31 16.79 10.52 -12.33
C SER A 31 16.17 9.88 -11.08
N MET A 32 16.98 9.44 -10.10
CA MET A 32 16.45 8.88 -8.84
C MET A 32 16.22 9.94 -7.77
N ALA A 33 16.88 11.09 -7.86
CA ALA A 33 16.71 12.20 -6.92
C ALA A 33 15.46 13.05 -7.20
N LEU A 34 14.76 12.89 -8.33
CA LEU A 34 13.61 13.73 -8.68
C LEU A 34 12.27 13.20 -8.15
N ASN A 35 12.21 11.97 -7.64
CA ASN A 35 10.94 11.39 -7.16
C ASN A 35 10.68 11.54 -5.66
N HIS A 36 11.64 12.07 -4.88
CA HIS A 36 11.48 12.22 -3.43
C HIS A 36 11.12 13.66 -2.99
N GLY A 37 11.09 14.61 -3.92
CA GLY A 37 10.89 16.05 -3.64
C GLY A 37 9.72 16.72 -4.35
N VAL A 38 9.00 16.02 -5.24
CA VAL A 38 7.82 16.55 -5.95
C VAL A 38 6.50 16.24 -5.21
N PHE A 39 6.57 15.68 -4.01
CA PHE A 39 5.41 15.49 -3.12
C PHE A 39 5.00 16.75 -2.34
N ALA A 40 5.69 17.88 -2.56
CA ALA A 40 5.49 19.11 -1.81
C ALA A 40 4.90 20.24 -2.67
N ALA A 41 3.76 20.02 -3.33
CA ALA A 41 2.88 21.10 -3.80
C ALA A 41 1.59 20.59 -4.49
N GLN A 42 0.81 19.75 -3.83
CA GLN A 42 -0.63 19.69 -4.12
C GLN A 42 -1.34 19.30 -2.83
N ASN A 43 -2.42 20.01 -2.52
CA ASN A 43 -3.42 19.60 -1.53
C ASN A 43 -4.12 18.33 -2.05
N ASP A 44 -3.37 17.26 -2.25
CA ASP A 44 -3.89 16.03 -2.83
C ASP A 44 -4.56 15.26 -1.69
N GLU A 45 -5.89 15.28 -1.71
CA GLU A 45 -6.70 14.56 -0.75
C GLU A 45 -6.37 13.06 -0.82
N LEU A 46 -5.88 12.51 0.29
CA LEU A 46 -5.49 11.11 0.37
C LEU A 46 -6.74 10.23 0.29
N LYS A 47 -6.87 9.45 -0.79
CA LYS A 47 -8.03 8.58 -1.00
C LYS A 47 -7.79 7.22 -0.38
N ILE A 48 -8.66 6.81 0.52
CA ILE A 48 -8.59 5.50 1.19
C ILE A 48 -9.70 4.56 0.72
N ALA A 49 -9.35 3.28 0.58
CA ALA A 49 -10.31 2.19 0.42
C ALA A 49 -10.31 1.27 1.64
N LEU A 50 -11.49 0.83 2.08
CA LEU A 50 -11.64 -0.14 3.15
C LEU A 50 -12.03 -1.52 2.59
N ILE A 51 -11.19 -2.53 2.84
CA ILE A 51 -11.46 -3.94 2.50
C ILE A 51 -11.66 -4.74 3.78
N GLY A 52 -12.88 -5.25 3.97
CA GLY A 52 -13.32 -5.89 5.21
C GLY A 52 -13.95 -4.88 6.17
N CYS A 53 -15.27 -4.71 6.04
CA CYS A 53 -16.10 -3.73 6.74
C CYS A 53 -16.60 -4.21 8.11
N GLY A 54 -15.89 -5.15 8.72
CA GLY A 54 -16.17 -5.61 10.09
C GLY A 54 -15.83 -4.56 11.16
N GLY A 55 -15.99 -4.91 12.43
CA GLY A 55 -15.72 -3.99 13.55
C GLY A 55 -14.29 -3.43 13.56
N ARG A 56 -13.29 -4.28 13.28
CA ARG A 56 -11.88 -3.84 13.22
C ARG A 56 -11.60 -2.96 12.01
N GLY A 57 -12.09 -3.32 10.82
CA GLY A 57 -11.91 -2.51 9.61
C GLY A 57 -12.59 -1.14 9.72
N SER A 58 -13.81 -1.11 10.25
CA SER A 58 -14.52 0.14 10.55
C SER A 58 -13.73 0.98 11.56
N GLY A 59 -13.17 0.36 12.60
CA GLY A 59 -12.32 1.06 13.57
C GLY A 59 -11.03 1.60 12.97
N ALA A 60 -10.38 0.86 12.07
CA ALA A 60 -9.18 1.32 11.38
C ALA A 60 -9.48 2.51 10.44
N ALA A 61 -10.60 2.46 9.70
CA ALA A 61 -11.05 3.57 8.88
C ALA A 61 -11.42 4.80 9.72
N ASP A 62 -12.09 4.61 10.86
CA ASP A 62 -12.40 5.67 11.83
C ASP A 62 -11.12 6.34 12.35
N GLN A 63 -10.10 5.55 12.69
CA GLN A 63 -8.80 6.06 13.13
C GLN A 63 -8.08 6.83 12.03
N ALA A 64 -8.10 6.34 10.78
CA ALA A 64 -7.52 7.05 9.65
C ALA A 64 -8.22 8.39 9.40
N LEU A 65 -9.56 8.42 9.37
CA LEU A 65 -10.30 9.65 9.13
C LEU A 65 -10.11 10.70 10.24
N ASN A 66 -9.79 10.27 11.46
CA ASN A 66 -9.47 11.17 12.56
C ASN A 66 -8.13 11.93 12.39
N THR A 67 -7.25 11.55 11.46
CA THR A 67 -5.97 12.26 11.21
C THR A 67 -6.10 13.44 10.24
N HIS A 68 -7.33 13.91 10.00
CA HIS A 68 -7.65 15.04 9.12
C HIS A 68 -6.93 16.36 9.42
N ASP A 69 -6.45 16.54 10.66
CA ASP A 69 -5.63 17.67 11.08
C ASP A 69 -4.21 17.62 10.49
N GLN A 70 -3.75 16.44 10.08
CA GLN A 70 -2.45 16.20 9.45
C GLN A 70 -2.49 16.34 7.92
N GLY A 71 -3.69 16.38 7.33
CA GLY A 71 -3.89 16.53 5.89
C GLY A 71 -5.28 16.07 5.43
N PRO A 72 -5.71 16.49 4.22
CA PRO A 72 -7.00 16.08 3.65
C PRO A 72 -7.02 14.56 3.40
N ILE A 73 -8.03 13.87 3.93
CA ILE A 73 -8.22 12.43 3.80
C ILE A 73 -9.69 12.11 3.58
N LYS A 74 -9.97 11.17 2.66
CA LYS A 74 -11.35 10.78 2.32
C LYS A 74 -11.46 9.29 2.05
N LEU A 75 -12.49 8.67 2.64
CA LEU A 75 -12.88 7.30 2.32
C LEU A 75 -13.70 7.33 1.02
N VAL A 76 -13.17 6.70 -0.03
CA VAL A 76 -13.74 6.79 -1.38
C VAL A 76 -14.36 5.50 -1.91
N ALA A 77 -14.00 4.36 -1.32
CA ALA A 77 -14.48 3.05 -1.75
C ALA A 77 -14.48 2.05 -0.60
N MET A 78 -15.41 1.10 -0.63
CA MET A 78 -15.51 0.04 0.36
C MET A 78 -15.78 -1.30 -0.32
N ALA A 79 -15.21 -2.38 0.21
CA ALA A 79 -15.49 -3.73 -0.23
C ALA A 79 -15.65 -4.70 0.94
N ASP A 80 -16.68 -5.54 0.87
CA ASP A 80 -16.90 -6.66 1.77
C ASP A 80 -17.59 -7.82 1.04
N ALA A 81 -17.41 -9.05 1.53
CA ALA A 81 -18.15 -10.19 1.00
C ALA A 81 -19.66 -10.09 1.30
N PHE A 82 -20.03 -9.37 2.36
CA PHE A 82 -21.41 -9.25 2.84
C PHE A 82 -21.88 -7.79 2.81
N GLU A 83 -23.01 -7.56 2.14
CA GLU A 83 -23.62 -6.22 1.97
C GLU A 83 -23.98 -5.56 3.29
N ASP A 84 -24.57 -6.30 4.23
CA ASP A 84 -24.97 -5.81 5.55
C ASP A 84 -23.78 -5.25 6.35
N ARG A 85 -22.59 -5.87 6.22
CA ARG A 85 -21.37 -5.41 6.87
C ARG A 85 -20.88 -4.09 6.31
N LEU A 86 -20.86 -3.96 4.98
CA LEU A 86 -20.46 -2.74 4.31
C LEU A 86 -21.43 -1.60 4.64
N GLU A 87 -22.73 -1.82 4.47
CA GLU A 87 -23.74 -0.80 4.72
C GLU A 87 -23.77 -0.37 6.19
N GLY A 88 -23.66 -1.31 7.13
CA GLY A 88 -23.56 -0.99 8.55
C GLY A 88 -22.32 -0.15 8.88
N SER A 89 -21.16 -0.49 8.31
CA SER A 89 -19.91 0.26 8.47
C SER A 89 -20.01 1.66 7.88
N LEU A 90 -20.49 1.77 6.64
CA LEU A 90 -20.64 3.03 5.92
C LEU A 90 -21.56 4.00 6.67
N ASN A 91 -22.72 3.54 7.12
CA ASN A 91 -23.65 4.37 7.88
C ASN A 91 -23.02 4.90 9.17
N ASN A 92 -22.24 4.08 9.88
CA ASN A 92 -21.55 4.51 11.10
C ASN A 92 -20.44 5.52 10.81
N LEU A 93 -19.63 5.29 9.77
CA LEU A 93 -18.53 6.17 9.40
C LEU A 93 -19.05 7.52 8.87
N ALA A 94 -20.04 7.51 7.98
CA ALA A 94 -20.66 8.71 7.43
C ALA A 94 -21.28 9.59 8.53
N ARG A 95 -21.96 8.99 9.52
CA ARG A 95 -22.50 9.72 10.68
C ARG A 95 -21.44 10.44 11.50
N LYS A 96 -20.23 9.89 11.61
CA LYS A 96 -19.14 10.46 12.40
C LYS A 96 -18.29 11.46 11.64
N HIS A 97 -18.03 11.19 10.37
CA HIS A 97 -16.99 11.87 9.59
C HIS A 97 -17.52 12.75 8.47
N GLY A 98 -18.82 12.67 8.16
CA GLY A 98 -19.50 13.56 7.23
C GLY A 98 -18.97 13.47 5.80
N ASP A 99 -18.58 14.61 5.26
CA ASP A 99 -18.06 14.80 3.89
C ASP A 99 -16.74 14.09 3.59
N ARG A 100 -16.01 13.65 4.63
CA ARG A 100 -14.82 12.79 4.48
C ARG A 100 -15.16 11.33 4.14
N VAL A 101 -16.45 10.99 4.06
CA VAL A 101 -16.93 9.69 3.61
C VAL A 101 -17.73 9.87 2.33
N ASP A 102 -17.09 9.58 1.20
CA ASP A 102 -17.65 9.71 -0.14
C ASP A 102 -17.67 8.33 -0.82
N VAL A 103 -18.62 7.49 -0.39
CA VAL A 103 -18.79 6.13 -0.90
C VAL A 103 -20.20 5.98 -1.51
N PRO A 104 -20.43 6.57 -2.70
CA PRO A 104 -21.67 6.36 -3.46
C PRO A 104 -21.86 4.89 -3.82
N GLU A 105 -23.08 4.52 -4.22
CA GLU A 105 -23.46 3.12 -4.49
C GLU A 105 -22.55 2.43 -5.51
N ASP A 106 -22.07 3.14 -6.53
CA ASP A 106 -21.15 2.62 -7.55
C ASP A 106 -19.72 2.35 -7.05
N ARG A 107 -19.40 2.80 -5.83
CA ARG A 107 -18.12 2.57 -5.13
C ARG A 107 -18.28 1.68 -3.88
N ARG A 108 -19.41 0.98 -3.77
CA ARG A 108 -19.68 -0.07 -2.78
C ARG A 108 -19.62 -1.42 -3.49
N PHE A 109 -18.62 -2.23 -3.13
CA PHE A 109 -18.38 -3.48 -3.84
C PHE A 109 -18.63 -4.69 -2.95
N TYR A 110 -19.60 -5.51 -3.36
CA TYR A 110 -20.00 -6.71 -2.63
C TYR A 110 -19.39 -7.98 -3.24
N GLY A 111 -19.22 -8.99 -2.39
CA GLY A 111 -18.73 -10.31 -2.78
C GLY A 111 -17.21 -10.42 -2.80
N PHE A 112 -16.71 -11.62 -3.09
CA PHE A 112 -15.30 -11.99 -2.92
C PHE A 112 -14.32 -11.26 -3.83
N GLU A 113 -14.80 -10.68 -4.94
CA GLU A 113 -13.96 -9.99 -5.93
C GLU A 113 -14.07 -8.46 -5.85
N GLY A 114 -14.90 -7.94 -4.94
CA GLY A 114 -15.15 -6.50 -4.81
C GLY A 114 -13.89 -5.70 -4.48
N TYR A 115 -12.93 -6.32 -3.78
CA TYR A 115 -11.68 -5.68 -3.37
C TYR A 115 -10.87 -5.13 -4.55
N LYS A 116 -10.87 -5.81 -5.70
CA LYS A 116 -10.13 -5.37 -6.89
C LYS A 116 -10.55 -3.99 -7.37
N LYS A 117 -11.88 -3.74 -7.36
CA LYS A 117 -12.48 -2.47 -7.77
C LYS A 117 -12.26 -1.38 -6.73
N ALA A 118 -12.41 -1.71 -5.44
CA ALA A 118 -12.15 -0.76 -4.36
C ALA A 118 -10.69 -0.29 -4.35
N ILE A 119 -9.73 -1.21 -4.49
CA ILE A 119 -8.29 -0.92 -4.54
C ILE A 119 -7.97 0.05 -5.68
N ALA A 120 -8.57 -0.13 -6.86
CA ALA A 120 -8.30 0.70 -8.03
C ALA A 120 -8.57 2.20 -7.81
N LEU A 121 -9.56 2.51 -6.97
CA LEU A 121 -10.05 3.86 -6.73
C LEU A 121 -9.30 4.63 -5.62
N ALA A 122 -8.41 3.97 -4.88
CA ALA A 122 -7.73 4.55 -3.72
C ALA A 122 -6.22 4.70 -3.93
N ASP A 123 -5.58 5.50 -3.08
CA ASP A 123 -4.12 5.64 -2.97
C ASP A 123 -3.59 4.71 -1.87
N VAL A 124 -4.34 4.60 -0.77
CA VAL A 124 -4.04 3.74 0.38
C VAL A 124 -5.20 2.77 0.62
N VAL A 125 -4.88 1.52 0.88
CA VAL A 125 -5.86 0.46 1.14
C VAL A 125 -5.73 -0.03 2.58
N ILE A 126 -6.84 -0.05 3.31
CA ILE A 126 -6.97 -0.67 4.63
C ILE A 126 -7.42 -2.11 4.44
N LEU A 127 -6.55 -3.06 4.77
CA LEU A 127 -6.83 -4.49 4.70
C LEU A 127 -7.16 -5.06 6.09
N ALA A 128 -8.45 -5.26 6.34
CA ALA A 128 -8.98 -5.74 7.62
C ALA A 128 -9.84 -7.01 7.51
N THR A 129 -9.78 -7.70 6.37
CA THR A 129 -10.42 -9.03 6.18
C THR A 129 -9.79 -10.11 7.06
N PRO A 130 -10.43 -11.27 7.26
CA PRO A 130 -9.79 -12.40 7.96
C PRO A 130 -8.45 -12.78 7.30
N PRO A 131 -7.46 -13.25 8.08
CA PRO A 131 -6.08 -13.41 7.61
C PRO A 131 -5.95 -14.34 6.40
N GLY A 132 -6.75 -15.41 6.32
CA GLY A 132 -6.72 -16.34 5.18
C GLY A 132 -7.07 -15.72 3.82
N PHE A 133 -7.78 -14.58 3.79
CA PHE A 133 -8.09 -13.85 2.56
C PHE A 133 -7.13 -12.69 2.28
N ARG A 134 -6.32 -12.27 3.26
CA ARG A 134 -5.53 -11.05 3.15
C ARG A 134 -4.36 -11.14 2.15
N PRO A 135 -3.65 -12.28 2.00
CA PRO A 135 -2.56 -12.39 1.03
C PRO A 135 -2.97 -12.02 -0.39
N ILE A 136 -4.13 -12.48 -0.87
CA ILE A 136 -4.62 -12.16 -2.22
C ILE A 136 -5.02 -10.68 -2.37
N HIS A 137 -5.56 -10.07 -1.31
CA HIS A 137 -5.87 -8.64 -1.32
C HIS A 137 -4.60 -7.78 -1.30
N PHE A 138 -3.59 -8.22 -0.55
CA PHE A 138 -2.28 -7.56 -0.49
C PHE A 138 -1.54 -7.65 -1.82
N GLU A 139 -1.50 -8.83 -2.43
CA GLU A 139 -0.92 -9.04 -3.76
C GLU A 139 -1.56 -8.12 -4.80
N GLU A 140 -2.90 -8.01 -4.81
CA GLU A 140 -3.60 -7.12 -5.74
C GLU A 140 -3.31 -5.65 -5.47
N ALA A 141 -3.26 -5.22 -4.19
CA ALA A 141 -2.91 -3.84 -3.84
C ALA A 141 -1.51 -3.46 -4.33
N VAL A 142 -0.52 -4.34 -4.13
CA VAL A 142 0.85 -4.15 -4.62
C VAL A 142 0.88 -4.12 -6.15
N LYS A 143 0.18 -5.04 -6.81
CA LYS A 143 0.08 -5.11 -8.27
C LYS A 143 -0.51 -3.83 -8.88
N GLN A 144 -1.48 -3.22 -8.21
CA GLN A 144 -2.08 -1.95 -8.62
C GLN A 144 -1.29 -0.71 -8.16
N GLY A 145 -0.12 -0.90 -7.54
CA GLY A 145 0.76 0.19 -7.11
C GLY A 145 0.20 1.01 -5.94
N LYS A 146 -0.61 0.40 -5.07
CA LYS A 146 -1.28 1.08 -3.96
C LYS A 146 -0.50 0.90 -2.66
N HIS A 147 -0.58 1.90 -1.78
CA HIS A 147 -0.07 1.79 -0.42
C HIS A 147 -1.01 0.93 0.43
N VAL A 148 -0.46 0.23 1.43
CA VAL A 148 -1.24 -0.71 2.25
C VAL A 148 -1.04 -0.43 3.73
N PHE A 149 -2.15 -0.25 4.44
CA PHE A 149 -2.24 -0.50 5.87
C PHE A 149 -2.86 -1.88 6.08
N MET A 150 -2.20 -2.73 6.86
CA MET A 150 -2.59 -4.14 7.00
C MET A 150 -2.76 -4.51 8.48
N GLU A 151 -3.95 -4.98 8.84
CA GLU A 151 -4.20 -5.50 10.19
C GLU A 151 -3.41 -6.78 10.47
N LYS A 152 -3.09 -6.98 11.75
CA LYS A 152 -2.37 -8.17 12.23
C LYS A 152 -3.32 -9.35 12.50
N PRO A 153 -2.84 -10.61 12.41
CA PRO A 153 -1.55 -11.03 11.85
C PRO A 153 -1.52 -10.84 10.34
N VAL A 154 -0.34 -10.69 9.73
CA VAL A 154 -0.18 -10.41 8.30
C VAL A 154 -0.82 -11.50 7.42
N ALA A 155 -0.49 -12.77 7.71
CA ALA A 155 -1.04 -13.98 7.09
C ALA A 155 -1.05 -15.11 8.13
#